data_AF-A0A6P1ZXL1-F1
#
_entry.id   AF-A0A6P1ZXL1-F1
#
_cell.length_a   1.000
_cell.length_b   1.000
_cell.length_c   1.000
_cell.angle_alpha   90.00
_cell.angle_beta   90.00
_cell.angle_gamma   90.00
#
_symmetry.space_group_name_H-M   'P 1'
#
loop_
_entity.id
_entity.type
_entity.pdbx_description
1 polymer ?
#
loop_
_entity_poly.entity_id
_entity_poly.type
_entity_poly.pdbx_seq_one_letter_code
_entity_poly.pdbx_strand_id
1 'polypeptide(L)'
;MENLPTENTTLCPSARPESVNSVVFGVIGGTVAEPRVAYLKQPQPVTSELLAKASPITPAEIFRTASPCATKNCQHFDGQDCRLAMQVVEKLPAVAEELPPCSIRRDCRWWQQEGKAACKRCPQVITDNYNASDLIVDVATPISR
;
A
#
# COMPACT_ATOMS: atom_id res chain seq x y z
N MET A 1 -10.26 1.79 -22.55
CA MET A 1 -8.85 2.20 -22.46
C MET A 1 -8.67 2.82 -21.09
N GLU A 2 -8.44 1.96 -20.10
CA GLU A 2 -8.12 2.37 -18.74
C GLU A 2 -6.83 3.19 -18.75
N ASN A 3 -6.92 4.43 -18.28
CA ASN A 3 -5.77 5.32 -18.13
C ASN A 3 -4.94 4.85 -16.93
N LEU A 4 -3.76 4.30 -17.22
CA LEU A 4 -2.72 4.11 -16.21
C LEU A 4 -2.36 5.45 -15.57
N PRO A 5 -1.94 5.48 -14.30
CA PRO A 5 -1.42 6.69 -13.67
C PRO A 5 -0.30 7.28 -14.53
N THR A 6 -0.39 8.57 -14.85
CA THR A 6 0.57 9.26 -15.71
C THR A 6 1.92 9.46 -15.00
N GLU A 7 3.01 9.46 -15.79
CA GLU A 7 4.34 9.89 -15.36
C GLU A 7 4.20 11.25 -14.63
N ASN A 8 4.53 11.31 -13.33
CA ASN A 8 4.42 12.44 -12.37
C ASN A 8 3.25 12.42 -11.36
N THR A 9 2.37 11.42 -11.38
CA THR A 9 1.36 11.31 -10.31
C THR A 9 1.94 10.63 -9.07
N THR A 10 1.97 11.31 -7.91
CA THR A 10 2.34 10.63 -6.65
C THR A 10 1.28 9.60 -6.27
N LEU A 11 1.70 8.35 -6.08
CA LEU A 11 0.86 7.21 -5.76
C LEU A 11 0.82 6.92 -4.26
N CYS A 12 -0.37 6.63 -3.73
CA CYS A 12 -0.56 6.07 -2.40
C CYS A 12 -0.37 4.54 -2.47
N PRO A 13 0.62 3.94 -1.77
CA PRO A 13 0.86 2.48 -1.80
C PRO A 13 -0.09 1.68 -0.90
N SER A 14 -1.06 2.36 -0.29
CA SER A 14 -2.06 1.80 0.63
C SER A 14 -3.47 2.20 0.20
N ALA A 15 -3.64 2.55 -1.08
CA ALA A 15 -4.95 2.86 -1.62
C ALA A 15 -5.82 1.59 -1.67
N ARG A 16 -7.12 1.75 -1.50
CA ARG A 16 -8.06 0.64 -1.69
C ARG A 16 -8.15 0.26 -3.18
N PRO A 17 -8.35 -1.03 -3.52
CA PRO A 17 -8.45 -1.49 -4.91
C PRO A 17 -9.51 -0.75 -5.73
N GLU A 18 -10.62 -0.35 -5.10
CA GLU A 18 -11.75 0.33 -5.77
C GLU A 18 -11.48 1.81 -6.06
N SER A 19 -10.33 2.35 -5.67
CA SER A 19 -10.01 3.75 -5.93
C SER A 19 -9.88 3.99 -7.44
N VAL A 20 -10.21 5.20 -7.89
CA VAL A 20 -10.06 5.59 -9.30
C VAL A 20 -8.59 5.49 -9.72
N ASN A 21 -8.34 4.94 -10.92
CA ASN A 21 -7.01 4.70 -11.49
C ASN A 21 -6.11 3.85 -10.58
N SER A 22 -6.69 2.88 -9.87
CA SER A 22 -5.92 1.92 -9.08
C SER A 22 -5.16 0.93 -9.95
N VAL A 23 -3.99 0.54 -9.49
CA VAL A 23 -3.17 -0.51 -10.05
C VAL A 23 -2.78 -1.51 -8.96
N VAL A 24 -2.71 -2.79 -9.31
CA VAL A 24 -2.05 -3.82 -8.49
C VAL A 24 -0.56 -3.79 -8.80
N PHE A 25 0.28 -3.65 -7.78
CA PHE A 25 1.74 -3.69 -7.92
C PHE A 25 2.39 -4.87 -7.19
N GLY A 26 1.60 -5.65 -6.46
CA GLY A 26 2.06 -6.88 -5.82
C GLY A 26 0.90 -7.75 -5.35
N VAL A 27 1.20 -9.01 -5.07
CA VAL A 27 0.27 -10.00 -4.52
C VAL A 27 0.80 -10.45 -3.16
N ILE A 28 -0.05 -10.43 -2.16
CA ILE A 28 0.23 -10.91 -0.81
C ILE A 28 0.03 -12.42 -0.82
N GLY A 29 1.02 -13.15 -0.32
CA GLY A 29 0.97 -14.57 -0.04
C GLY A 29 1.72 -14.86 1.27
N GLY A 30 2.19 -16.09 1.43
CA GLY A 30 2.80 -16.53 2.68
C GLY A 30 1.75 -16.98 3.68
N THR A 31 2.01 -16.77 4.97
CA THR A 31 1.08 -17.13 6.05
C THR A 31 0.54 -15.87 6.73
N VAL A 32 -0.50 -16.01 7.56
CA VAL A 32 -1.04 -14.90 8.36
C VAL A 32 0.04 -14.29 9.27
N ALA A 33 0.93 -15.12 9.83
CA ALA A 33 2.01 -14.67 10.71
C ALA A 33 3.19 -14.07 9.93
N GLU A 34 3.42 -14.52 8.70
CA GLU A 34 4.53 -14.09 7.86
C GLU A 34 4.04 -13.78 6.43
N PRO A 35 3.36 -12.64 6.23
CA PRO A 35 2.93 -12.23 4.91
C PRO A 35 4.15 -11.90 4.05
N ARG A 36 4.12 -12.35 2.80
CA ARG A 36 5.15 -12.07 1.79
C ARG A 36 4.50 -11.41 0.60
N VAL A 37 5.16 -10.41 0.03
CA VAL A 37 4.67 -9.73 -1.18
C VAL A 37 5.47 -10.19 -2.39
N ALA A 38 4.79 -10.81 -3.34
CA ALA A 38 5.29 -11.02 -4.69
C ALA A 38 5.06 -9.75 -5.50
N TYR A 39 6.12 -8.99 -5.77
CA TYR A 39 6.03 -7.73 -6.53
C TYR A 39 5.91 -8.00 -8.03
N LEU A 40 4.99 -7.26 -8.68
CA LEU A 40 4.84 -7.31 -10.12
C LEU A 40 5.87 -6.41 -10.80
N LYS A 41 6.53 -6.93 -11.84
CA LYS A 41 7.49 -6.17 -12.66
C LYS A 41 6.86 -4.89 -13.22
N GLN A 42 5.59 -4.97 -13.62
CA GLN A 42 4.79 -3.85 -14.11
C GLN A 42 3.45 -3.85 -13.38
N PRO A 43 2.99 -2.70 -12.84
CA PRO A 43 1.68 -2.61 -12.22
C PRO A 43 0.58 -2.97 -13.23
N GLN A 44 -0.45 -3.66 -12.78
CA GLN A 44 -1.61 -4.03 -13.60
C GLN A 44 -2.79 -3.15 -13.23
N PRO A 45 -3.53 -2.58 -14.20
CA PRO A 45 -4.77 -1.87 -13.90
C PRO A 45 -5.72 -2.73 -13.08
N VAL A 46 -6.34 -2.13 -12.06
CA VAL A 46 -7.44 -2.79 -11.38
C VAL A 46 -8.66 -2.80 -12.30
N THR A 47 -9.17 -3.99 -12.59
CA THR A 47 -10.41 -4.21 -13.35
C THR A 47 -11.39 -5.04 -12.54
N SER A 48 -12.68 -4.96 -12.86
CA SER A 48 -13.70 -5.79 -12.20
C SER A 48 -13.41 -7.28 -12.33
N GLU A 49 -12.85 -7.71 -13.47
CA GLU A 49 -12.45 -9.11 -13.68
C GLU A 49 -11.30 -9.50 -12.73
N LEU A 50 -10.30 -8.62 -12.57
CA LEU A 50 -9.18 -8.88 -11.66
C LEU A 50 -9.64 -8.94 -10.20
N LEU A 51 -10.52 -8.01 -9.78
CA LEU A 51 -11.09 -8.02 -8.43
C LEU A 51 -11.92 -9.28 -8.17
N ALA A 52 -12.70 -9.74 -9.15
CA ALA A 52 -13.50 -10.96 -9.02
C ALA A 52 -12.66 -12.22 -8.76
N LYS A 53 -11.39 -12.25 -9.22
CA LYS A 53 -10.48 -13.38 -8.96
C LYS A 53 -10.04 -13.50 -7.50
N ALA A 54 -10.27 -12.48 -6.68
CA ALA A 54 -9.98 -12.55 -5.24
C ALA A 54 -11.00 -13.41 -4.47
N SER A 55 -12.18 -13.67 -5.03
CA SER A 55 -13.23 -14.45 -4.36
C SER A 55 -12.72 -15.84 -3.92
N PRO A 56 -13.02 -16.29 -2.68
CA PRO A 56 -14.00 -15.73 -1.74
C PRO A 56 -13.46 -14.67 -0.76
N ILE A 57 -12.19 -14.27 -0.85
CA ILE A 57 -11.57 -13.25 0.03
C ILE A 57 -11.62 -11.85 -0.60
N THR A 58 -11.34 -10.79 0.16
CA THR A 58 -11.38 -9.43 -0.42
C THR A 58 -10.15 -9.14 -1.28
N PRO A 59 -10.27 -8.35 -2.35
CA PRO A 59 -9.11 -7.89 -3.12
C PRO A 59 -8.08 -7.13 -2.27
N ALA A 60 -8.52 -6.44 -1.22
CA ALA A 60 -7.67 -5.68 -0.30
C ALA A 60 -6.91 -6.57 0.72
N GLU A 61 -7.29 -7.84 0.86
CA GLU A 61 -6.52 -8.85 1.60
C GLU A 61 -5.33 -9.37 0.80
N ILE A 62 -5.45 -9.48 -0.53
CA ILE A 62 -4.45 -10.18 -1.37
C ILE A 62 -3.70 -9.30 -2.36
N PHE A 63 -4.21 -8.13 -2.72
CA PHE A 63 -3.53 -7.24 -3.64
C PHE A 63 -2.91 -6.07 -2.91
N ARG A 64 -1.62 -5.82 -3.19
CA ARG A 64 -0.99 -4.54 -2.91
C ARG A 64 -1.38 -3.58 -4.03
N THR A 65 -2.25 -2.64 -3.71
CA THR A 65 -2.80 -1.66 -4.65
C THR A 65 -2.26 -0.27 -4.42
N ALA A 66 -2.11 0.48 -5.51
CA ALA A 66 -1.77 1.88 -5.48
C ALA A 66 -2.69 2.69 -6.39
N SER A 67 -2.97 3.93 -5.99
CA SER A 67 -3.76 4.88 -6.78
C SER A 67 -3.22 6.30 -6.56
N PRO A 68 -3.64 7.31 -7.34
CA PRO A 68 -3.28 8.70 -7.09
C PRO A 68 -3.52 9.10 -5.63
N CYS A 69 -2.52 9.72 -5.00
CA CYS A 69 -2.60 10.08 -3.60
C CYS A 69 -3.74 11.08 -3.35
N ALA A 70 -4.69 10.70 -2.49
CA ALA A 70 -5.85 11.54 -2.17
C ALA A 70 -5.51 12.82 -1.38
N THR A 71 -4.29 12.94 -0.85
CA THR A 71 -3.79 14.10 -0.07
C THR A 71 -4.84 14.60 0.93
N LYS A 72 -5.36 15.82 0.76
CA LYS A 72 -6.37 16.46 1.62
C LYS A 72 -7.67 15.67 1.82
N ASN A 73 -7.97 14.72 0.94
CA ASN A 73 -9.15 13.84 1.04
C ASN A 73 -8.84 12.53 1.80
N CYS A 74 -7.63 12.39 2.36
CA CYS A 74 -7.22 11.23 3.15
C CYS A 74 -7.09 11.60 4.63
N GLN A 75 -7.71 10.81 5.51
CA GLN A 75 -7.64 10.98 6.97
C GLN A 75 -6.22 10.92 7.56
N HIS A 76 -5.29 10.25 6.85
CA HIS A 76 -3.89 10.15 7.26
C HIS A 76 -3.03 11.33 6.81
N PHE A 77 -3.55 12.23 5.97
CA PHE A 77 -2.79 13.36 5.47
C PHE A 77 -3.04 14.58 6.36
N ASP A 78 -1.98 15.22 6.85
CA ASP A 78 -2.09 16.38 7.75
C ASP A 78 -2.15 17.73 7.01
N GLY A 79 -1.96 17.72 5.70
CA GLY A 79 -1.89 18.91 4.86
C GLY A 79 -0.55 19.03 4.13
N GLN A 80 0.48 18.38 4.65
CA GLN A 80 1.82 18.35 4.06
C GLN A 80 2.31 16.91 3.85
N ASP A 81 2.15 16.06 4.87
CA ASP A 81 2.75 14.74 4.94
C ASP A 81 1.71 13.63 5.21
N CYS A 82 2.09 12.41 4.84
CA CYS A 82 1.34 11.20 5.13
C CYS A 82 1.74 10.68 6.52
N ARG A 83 0.87 10.91 7.52
CA ARG A 83 1.08 10.44 8.89
C ARG A 83 1.09 8.92 9.00
N LEU A 84 0.40 8.20 8.09
CA LEU A 84 0.49 6.74 8.04
C LEU A 84 1.90 6.26 7.67
N ALA A 85 2.58 6.96 6.75
CA ALA A 85 3.96 6.62 6.40
C ALA A 85 4.89 6.79 7.61
N MET A 86 4.71 7.90 8.35
CA MET A 86 5.44 8.18 9.59
C MET A 86 5.18 7.10 10.64
N GLN A 87 3.91 6.80 10.95
CA GLN A 87 3.53 5.76 11.91
C GLN A 87 4.11 4.40 11.55
N VAL A 88 4.09 4.02 10.27
CA VAL A 88 4.72 2.78 9.79
C VAL A 88 6.20 2.77 10.11
N VAL A 89 6.93 3.84 9.80
CA VAL A 89 8.38 3.94 10.03
C VAL A 89 8.73 3.91 11.52
N GLU A 90 7.99 4.67 12.32
CA GLU A 90 8.23 4.85 13.75
C GLU A 90 7.91 3.58 14.55
N LYS A 91 6.80 2.91 14.25
CA LYS A 91 6.23 1.87 15.12
C LYS A 91 6.44 0.45 14.63
N LEU A 92 6.56 0.21 13.31
CA LEU A 92 6.71 -1.15 12.79
C LEU A 92 8.18 -1.58 12.69
N PRO A 93 8.50 -2.86 12.95
CA PRO A 93 9.83 -3.40 12.66
C PRO A 93 10.03 -3.50 11.14
N ALA A 94 11.27 -3.39 10.67
CA ALA A 94 11.58 -3.73 9.28
C ALA A 94 11.39 -5.24 9.05
N VAL A 95 10.77 -5.61 7.93
CA VAL A 95 10.50 -7.01 7.53
C VAL A 95 11.26 -7.41 6.26
N ALA A 96 12.02 -6.48 5.67
CA ALA A 96 12.89 -6.73 4.55
C ALA A 96 14.31 -6.23 4.83
N GLU A 97 15.30 -7.11 4.65
CA GLU A 97 16.72 -6.77 4.78
C GLU A 97 17.15 -5.80 3.66
N GLU A 98 16.72 -6.10 2.44
CA GLU A 98 16.96 -5.31 1.23
C GLU A 98 15.71 -4.58 0.74
N LEU A 99 15.88 -3.66 -0.22
CA LEU A 99 14.75 -2.93 -0.80
C LEU A 99 13.97 -3.86 -1.75
N PRO A 100 12.67 -4.09 -1.51
CA PRO A 100 11.87 -4.94 -2.38
C PRO A 100 11.74 -4.33 -3.77
N PRO A 101 11.71 -5.09 -4.89
CA PRO A 101 11.71 -4.59 -6.27
C PRO A 101 10.36 -3.97 -6.68
N CYS A 102 9.94 -2.93 -5.96
CA CYS A 102 8.66 -2.28 -6.08
C CYS A 102 8.59 -1.39 -7.33
N SER A 103 7.70 -1.74 -8.26
CA SER A 103 7.54 -1.08 -9.56
C SER A 103 6.96 0.34 -9.47
N ILE A 104 6.32 0.70 -8.36
CA ILE A 104 5.80 2.06 -8.13
C ILE A 104 6.77 2.97 -7.35
N ARG A 105 7.97 2.48 -6.98
CA ARG A 105 8.82 3.15 -5.97
C ARG A 105 9.10 4.62 -6.30
N ARG A 106 9.45 4.92 -7.55
CA ARG A 106 9.76 6.29 -8.02
C ARG A 106 8.62 7.28 -7.70
N ASP A 107 7.40 6.82 -7.87
CA ASP A 107 6.20 7.66 -7.80
C ASP A 107 5.45 7.49 -6.46
N CYS A 108 5.95 6.64 -5.55
CA CYS A 108 5.29 6.31 -4.29
C CYS A 108 5.43 7.40 -3.21
N ARG A 109 4.31 7.84 -2.61
CA ARG A 109 4.27 8.80 -1.49
C ARG A 109 5.20 8.41 -0.35
N TRP A 110 5.13 7.15 0.10
CA TRP A 110 5.92 6.68 1.23
C TRP A 110 7.41 6.68 0.93
N TRP A 111 7.81 6.39 -0.31
CA TRP A 111 9.21 6.50 -0.73
C TRP A 111 9.66 7.96 -0.81
N GLN A 112 8.84 8.83 -1.40
CA GLN A 112 9.16 10.25 -1.54
C GLN A 112 9.30 10.96 -0.18
N GLN A 113 8.57 10.49 0.84
CA GLN A 113 8.60 11.08 2.19
C GLN A 113 9.63 10.40 3.09
N GLU A 114 9.57 9.07 3.25
CA GLU A 114 10.32 8.31 4.25
C GLU A 114 11.43 7.40 3.66
N GLY A 115 11.51 7.34 2.33
CA GLY A 115 12.55 6.61 1.61
C GLY A 115 12.66 5.12 1.98
N LYS A 116 13.91 4.68 2.20
CA LYS A 116 14.22 3.27 2.50
C LYS A 116 13.54 2.78 3.78
N ALA A 117 13.33 3.65 4.76
CA ALA A 117 12.77 3.27 6.04
C ALA A 117 11.33 2.75 5.88
N ALA A 118 10.51 3.41 5.08
CA ALA A 118 9.17 2.93 4.76
C ALA A 118 9.20 1.70 3.85
N CYS A 119 10.07 1.66 2.83
CA CYS A 119 10.12 0.53 1.90
C CYS A 119 10.47 -0.81 2.59
N LYS A 120 11.30 -0.80 3.63
CA LYS A 120 11.63 -2.01 4.41
C LYS A 120 10.47 -2.53 5.27
N ARG A 121 9.40 -1.75 5.43
CA ARG A 121 8.20 -2.06 6.23
C ARG A 121 6.93 -2.19 5.41
N CYS A 122 6.92 -1.66 4.19
CA CYS A 122 5.81 -1.77 3.25
C CYS A 122 5.32 -3.20 2.96
N PRO A 123 6.17 -4.26 2.95
CA PRO A 123 5.72 -5.62 2.64
C PRO A 123 4.71 -6.23 3.64
N GLN A 124 4.73 -5.83 4.90
CA GLN A 124 3.80 -6.34 5.94
C GLN A 124 2.48 -5.58 6.00
N VAL A 125 2.30 -4.53 5.18
CA VAL A 125 1.08 -3.73 5.19
C VAL A 125 0.02 -4.41 4.33
N ILE A 126 -1.09 -4.79 4.95
CA ILE A 126 -2.27 -5.38 4.31
C ILE A 126 -3.45 -4.45 4.57
N THR A 127 -4.19 -4.10 3.53
CA THR A 127 -5.26 -3.08 3.62
C THR A 127 -6.45 -3.60 4.43
N ASP A 128 -6.91 -4.82 4.11
CA ASP A 128 -7.91 -5.54 4.90
C ASP A 128 -7.20 -6.65 5.67
N ASN A 129 -6.82 -6.39 6.92
CA ASN A 129 -6.20 -7.39 7.79
C ASN A 129 -7.14 -7.79 8.94
N TYR A 130 -7.93 -8.84 8.72
CA TYR A 130 -8.90 -9.34 9.71
C TYR A 130 -8.27 -10.00 10.94
N ASN A 131 -6.96 -10.30 10.90
CA ASN A 131 -6.19 -10.83 12.03
C ASN A 131 -5.08 -9.87 12.45
N ALA A 132 -5.32 -8.56 12.32
CA ALA A 132 -4.36 -7.53 12.72
C ALA A 132 -4.05 -7.61 14.22
N SER A 133 -2.76 -7.52 14.57
CA SER A 133 -2.35 -7.32 15.96
C SER A 133 -2.71 -5.91 16.44
N ASP A 134 -2.78 -5.72 17.76
CA ASP A 134 -3.04 -4.40 18.36
C ASP A 134 -2.07 -3.32 17.87
N LEU A 135 -0.80 -3.69 17.63
CA LEU A 135 0.21 -2.80 17.05
C LEU A 135 -0.18 -2.34 15.63
N ILE A 136 -0.64 -3.27 14.78
CA ILE A 136 -1.07 -2.92 13.41
C ILE A 136 -2.29 -2.02 13.44
N VAL A 137 -3.23 -2.26 14.37
CA VAL A 137 -4.41 -1.41 14.56
C VAL A 137 -4.00 0.00 15.01
N ASP A 138 -3.09 0.12 15.98
CA ASP A 138 -2.56 1.41 16.45
C ASP A 138 -1.82 2.18 15.34
N VAL A 139 -0.99 1.50 14.53
CA VAL A 139 -0.30 2.10 13.37
C VAL A 139 -1.30 2.58 12.31
N ALA A 140 -2.36 1.83 12.05
CA ALA A 140 -3.37 2.16 11.05
C ALA A 140 -4.40 3.18 11.55
N THR A 141 -4.41 3.54 12.83
CA THR A 141 -5.37 4.50 13.38
C THR A 141 -4.95 5.92 13.01
N PRO A 142 -5.83 6.72 12.35
CA PRO A 142 -5.54 8.12 12.06
C PRO A 142 -5.32 8.90 13.36
N ILE A 143 -4.20 9.62 13.44
CA ILE A 143 -3.95 10.53 14.55
C ILE A 143 -4.99 11.66 14.47
N SER A 144 -5.68 11.98 15.56
CA SER A 144 -6.61 13.11 15.59
C SER A 144 -5.89 14.42 15.23
N ARG A 145 -6.60 15.39 14.67
CA ARG A 145 -6.04 16.73 14.41
C ARG A 145 -5.88 17.50 15.71
#